data_AF-A0A511YLK1-F1
#
_entry.id   AF-A0A511YLK1-F1
#
_cell.length_a   1.000
_cell.length_b   1.000
_cell.length_c   1.000
_cell.angle_alpha   90.00
_cell.angle_beta   90.00
_cell.angle_gamma   90.00
#
_symmetry.space_group_name_H-M   'P 1'
#
loop_
_entity.id
_entity.type
_entity.pdbx_description
1 polymer ?
#
loop_
_entity_poly.entity_id
_entity_poly.type
_entity_poly.pdbx_seq_one_letter_code
_entity_poly.pdbx_strand_id
1 'polypeptide(L)'
;MNIMKKILLTISFAASILITYNFMKDSGVYQGFKSTIMPLNAMDTGNVVPQAVFDTWLPAGVTPVQDVFVKPADGLAFSDSAPNPVALHPSNPSNAFINLNFYRWTEQMFLWLLSPTPTTGGYGSCNGFVFNSPEFYDVSATDQTTGLRTLKKHTCMPVFFFKSSATSQQSIKSVDTKDAMTFDIKGTANGANNLPVLFERETKIMFDVDKAPVSPNGLNLVMDGNEKKEVKFVKLINNAPVFYGINAQIIENPTLIYSKPLEENTTVQKFTTDLQKNIFIARINGVIRIVVPEQGQATGDALMAKNGSLVYYNSMVNDVYAVFLTMVKNGVLPASARFPTTQAELNAIIAYAASKNIPIVEPNSLAMELKTSWIETTNLPNLQDYITVKATVPNYTQTSASVWTRNGSKTVMLALVGMHIVGSVAGHPEMIWGSIEHVNNSPNRAYNYRNSSNGITAVAADTNFGTGPAWLFSSATATSFNLSHMFMNGEDINAMSPFTISGSDTQRTKPFGFGSSAVGLTEDRSNAQVIAGNNDVNARLVGNDVRKKYFHIGSTWNISATSFSHVGTNQLSNTTMETYSQFQNANSDPRTNCFGCHSANNATQLSPALSNISHVFNSNPLVP
;
A
#
# COMPACT_ATOMS: atom_id res chain seq x y z
N MET A 1 -14.36 -25.71 -60.15
CA MET A 1 -14.93 -26.17 -58.86
C MET A 1 -14.11 -25.75 -57.61
N ASN A 2 -12.77 -25.68 -57.63
CA ASN A 2 -11.98 -25.40 -56.42
C ASN A 2 -12.01 -23.95 -55.88
N ILE A 3 -12.08 -22.93 -56.74
CA ILE A 3 -12.04 -21.51 -56.30
C ILE A 3 -13.28 -21.15 -55.47
N MET A 4 -14.46 -21.53 -55.96
CA MET A 4 -15.74 -21.24 -55.31
C MET A 4 -15.85 -21.89 -53.92
N LYS A 5 -15.33 -23.11 -53.73
CA LYS A 5 -15.23 -23.75 -52.41
C LYS A 5 -14.30 -23.00 -51.46
N LYS A 6 -13.15 -22.49 -51.93
CA LYS A 6 -12.25 -21.67 -51.09
C LYS A 6 -12.92 -20.36 -50.65
N ILE A 7 -13.59 -19.65 -51.58
CA ILE A 7 -14.32 -18.41 -51.27
C ILE A 7 -15.42 -18.66 -50.22
N LEU A 8 -16.23 -19.71 -50.39
CA LEU A 8 -17.25 -20.10 -49.41
C LEU A 8 -16.65 -20.42 -48.03
N LEU A 9 -15.51 -21.12 -47.99
CA LEU A 9 -14.84 -21.45 -46.72
C LEU A 9 -14.31 -20.18 -46.01
N THR A 10 -13.71 -19.24 -46.75
CA THR A 10 -13.22 -17.97 -46.20
C THR A 10 -14.36 -17.08 -45.71
N ILE A 11 -15.47 -17.03 -46.44
CA ILE A 11 -16.68 -16.28 -46.02
C ILE A 11 -17.29 -16.91 -44.77
N SER A 12 -17.43 -18.24 -44.71
CA SER A 12 -17.90 -18.93 -43.49
C SER A 12 -16.97 -18.68 -42.29
N PHE A 13 -15.65 -18.71 -42.47
CA PHE A 13 -14.70 -18.47 -41.38
C PHE A 13 -14.76 -17.01 -40.88
N ALA A 14 -14.83 -16.04 -41.79
CA ALA A 14 -15.02 -14.64 -41.44
C ALA A 14 -16.38 -14.37 -40.76
N ALA A 15 -17.45 -15.00 -41.24
CA ALA A 15 -18.77 -14.93 -40.61
C ALA A 15 -18.77 -15.56 -39.21
N SER A 16 -18.14 -16.73 -39.02
CA SER A 16 -17.97 -17.33 -37.70
C SER A 16 -17.16 -16.45 -36.75
N ILE A 17 -16.08 -15.81 -37.21
CA ILE A 17 -15.33 -14.84 -36.39
C ILE A 17 -16.21 -13.64 -36.00
N LEU A 18 -16.98 -13.08 -36.96
CA LEU A 18 -17.83 -11.93 -36.70
C LEU A 18 -19.01 -12.26 -35.77
N ILE A 19 -19.60 -13.45 -35.91
CA ILE A 19 -20.65 -13.97 -35.03
C ILE A 19 -20.08 -14.22 -33.62
N THR A 20 -18.91 -14.85 -33.49
CA THR A 20 -18.26 -15.06 -32.19
C THR A 20 -17.85 -13.73 -31.54
N TYR A 21 -17.36 -12.75 -32.32
CA TYR A 21 -17.02 -11.42 -31.84
C TYR A 21 -18.24 -10.65 -31.32
N ASN A 22 -19.34 -10.64 -32.07
CA ASN A 22 -20.60 -10.02 -31.63
C ASN A 22 -21.21 -10.78 -30.44
N PHE A 23 -21.15 -12.11 -30.44
CA PHE A 23 -21.59 -12.92 -29.30
C PHE A 23 -20.76 -12.63 -28.03
N MET A 24 -19.44 -12.48 -28.12
CA MET A 24 -18.59 -12.06 -26.99
C MET A 24 -18.88 -10.63 -26.52
N LYS A 25 -19.24 -9.73 -27.45
CA LYS A 25 -19.61 -8.33 -27.16
C LYS A 25 -20.95 -8.21 -26.44
N ASP A 26 -21.95 -8.99 -26.87
CA ASP A 26 -23.33 -8.91 -26.39
C ASP A 26 -23.63 -9.85 -25.20
N SER A 27 -22.84 -10.92 -25.00
CA SER A 27 -22.97 -11.82 -23.84
C SER A 27 -22.39 -11.29 -22.53
N GLY A 28 -21.73 -10.12 -22.55
CA GLY A 28 -21.10 -9.51 -21.38
C GLY A 28 -19.82 -10.22 -20.87
N VAL A 29 -19.42 -11.33 -21.48
CA VAL A 29 -18.33 -12.21 -21.00
C VAL A 29 -16.94 -11.53 -21.08
N TYR A 30 -16.77 -10.50 -21.91
CA TYR A 30 -15.50 -9.76 -22.06
C TYR A 30 -15.65 -8.23 -22.13
N GLN A 31 -16.64 -7.65 -21.45
CA GLN A 31 -16.63 -6.20 -21.19
C GLN A 31 -15.59 -5.94 -20.07
N GLY A 32 -14.44 -5.37 -20.41
CA GLY A 32 -13.48 -4.91 -19.41
C GLY A 32 -14.07 -3.83 -18.51
N PHE A 33 -13.53 -3.67 -17.29
CA PHE A 33 -13.98 -2.63 -16.37
C PHE A 33 -13.95 -1.23 -17.00
N LYS A 34 -14.86 -0.38 -16.55
CA LYS A 34 -14.78 1.07 -16.77
C LYS A 34 -13.49 1.59 -16.15
N SER A 35 -12.92 2.60 -16.79
CA SER A 35 -11.72 3.28 -16.36
C SER A 35 -12.03 4.74 -16.04
N THR A 36 -11.27 5.30 -15.12
CA THR A 36 -11.24 6.74 -14.86
C THR A 36 -10.67 7.44 -16.09
N ILE A 37 -11.39 8.43 -16.61
CA ILE A 37 -10.96 9.22 -17.76
C ILE A 37 -10.68 10.65 -17.27
N MET A 38 -9.44 11.10 -17.45
CA MET A 38 -9.00 12.43 -17.06
C MET A 38 -9.40 13.46 -18.12
N PRO A 39 -10.01 14.60 -17.74
CA PRO A 39 -10.32 15.68 -18.67
C PRO A 39 -9.06 16.27 -19.31
N LEU A 40 -8.90 16.11 -20.63
CA LEU A 40 -7.70 16.57 -21.37
C LEU A 40 -7.59 18.11 -21.49
N ASN A 41 -8.66 18.84 -21.20
CA ASN A 41 -8.75 20.30 -21.28
C ASN A 41 -8.68 20.98 -19.91
N ALA A 42 -8.11 20.33 -18.88
CA ALA A 42 -7.83 20.99 -17.61
C ALA A 42 -6.85 22.15 -17.77
N MET A 43 -7.05 23.21 -16.98
CA MET A 43 -6.15 24.37 -16.93
C MET A 43 -4.70 23.92 -16.67
N ASP A 44 -3.76 24.58 -17.33
CA ASP A 44 -2.32 24.29 -17.26
C ASP A 44 -1.86 22.92 -17.79
N THR A 45 -2.74 22.13 -18.44
CA THR A 45 -2.30 20.98 -19.25
C THR A 45 -1.33 21.44 -20.34
N GLY A 46 -0.18 20.78 -20.44
CA GLY A 46 1.00 21.13 -21.23
C GLY A 46 2.11 21.82 -20.41
N ASN A 47 1.75 22.43 -19.28
CA ASN A 47 2.61 23.32 -18.50
C ASN A 47 3.00 22.75 -17.11
N VAL A 48 2.36 21.69 -16.62
CA VAL A 48 2.66 21.10 -15.31
C VAL A 48 3.84 20.13 -15.39
N VAL A 49 3.94 19.29 -16.42
CA VAL A 49 5.16 18.51 -16.71
C VAL A 49 5.55 18.71 -18.18
N PRO A 50 6.15 19.87 -18.52
CA PRO A 50 6.66 20.13 -19.87
C PRO A 50 7.79 19.15 -20.21
N GLN A 51 8.03 18.89 -21.51
CA GLN A 51 8.99 17.88 -21.96
C GLN A 51 10.38 18.07 -21.33
N ALA A 52 10.89 19.31 -21.31
CA ALA A 52 12.19 19.63 -20.73
C ALA A 52 12.31 19.28 -19.23
N VAL A 53 11.21 19.27 -18.46
CA VAL A 53 11.23 18.79 -17.06
C VAL A 53 11.29 17.27 -17.03
N PHE A 54 10.45 16.59 -17.81
CA PHE A 54 10.45 15.13 -17.88
C PHE A 54 11.78 14.55 -18.36
N ASP A 55 12.45 15.22 -19.30
CA ASP A 55 13.77 14.81 -19.79
C ASP A 55 14.82 14.85 -18.65
N THR A 56 14.69 15.73 -17.65
CA THR A 56 15.56 15.71 -16.46
C THR A 56 15.33 14.49 -15.57
N TRP A 57 14.16 13.85 -15.64
CA TRP A 57 13.84 12.64 -14.88
C TRP A 57 14.49 11.39 -15.48
N LEU A 58 14.92 11.44 -16.75
CA LEU A 58 15.61 10.33 -17.41
C LEU A 58 17.14 10.35 -17.16
N PRO A 59 17.84 9.21 -17.27
CA PRO A 59 19.30 9.20 -17.32
C PRO A 59 19.84 10.03 -18.49
N ALA A 60 21.01 10.63 -18.32
CA ALA A 60 21.58 11.53 -19.34
C ALA A 60 21.74 10.83 -20.70
N GLY A 61 21.19 11.43 -21.76
CA GLY A 61 21.22 10.87 -23.11
C GLY A 61 20.20 9.76 -23.41
N VAL A 62 19.36 9.37 -22.44
CA VAL A 62 18.27 8.40 -22.68
C VAL A 62 17.06 9.13 -23.24
N THR A 63 16.57 8.69 -24.40
CA THR A 63 15.31 9.15 -24.98
C THR A 63 14.11 8.41 -24.39
N PRO A 64 12.92 9.03 -24.27
CA PRO A 64 11.71 8.33 -23.86
C PRO A 64 11.39 7.13 -24.76
N VAL A 65 11.17 5.98 -24.14
CA VAL A 65 10.70 4.73 -24.77
C VAL A 65 9.61 4.11 -23.89
N GLN A 66 8.91 3.08 -24.39
CA GLN A 66 7.93 2.37 -23.56
C GLN A 66 8.64 1.72 -22.37
N ASP A 67 8.07 1.84 -21.17
CA ASP A 67 8.60 1.28 -19.92
C ASP A 67 10.01 1.82 -19.58
N VAL A 68 10.35 3.04 -20.03
CA VAL A 68 11.65 3.68 -19.78
C VAL A 68 11.94 3.85 -18.29
N PHE A 69 13.19 3.63 -17.90
CA PHE A 69 13.66 3.90 -16.54
C PHE A 69 13.66 5.41 -16.25
N VAL A 70 13.03 5.78 -15.14
CA VAL A 70 12.96 7.12 -14.58
C VAL A 70 13.77 7.14 -13.29
N LYS A 71 14.59 8.16 -13.07
CA LYS A 71 15.38 8.36 -11.84
C LYS A 71 14.50 8.85 -10.69
N PRO A 72 14.87 8.61 -9.42
CA PRO A 72 14.18 9.24 -8.29
C PRO A 72 14.26 10.77 -8.40
N ALA A 73 13.31 11.46 -7.77
CA ALA A 73 13.44 12.89 -7.55
C ALA A 73 14.56 13.13 -6.53
N ASP A 74 15.43 14.11 -6.79
CA ASP A 74 16.47 14.51 -5.83
C ASP A 74 15.82 15.30 -4.68
N GLY A 75 15.71 14.66 -3.52
CA GLY A 75 15.11 15.23 -2.33
C GLY A 75 15.93 16.36 -1.72
N LEU A 76 17.24 16.44 -1.96
CA LEU A 76 18.10 17.55 -1.50
C LEU A 76 18.01 18.77 -2.41
N ALA A 77 17.80 18.57 -3.71
CA ALA A 77 17.59 19.63 -4.69
C ALA A 77 16.12 20.09 -4.80
N PHE A 78 15.21 19.47 -4.04
CA PHE A 78 13.80 19.89 -3.99
C PHE A 78 13.65 21.33 -3.51
N SER A 79 12.68 22.05 -4.08
CA SER A 79 12.32 23.40 -3.63
C SER A 79 10.81 23.59 -3.72
N ASP A 80 10.22 23.91 -2.58
CA ASP A 80 8.82 24.33 -2.42
C ASP A 80 8.53 25.69 -3.10
N SER A 81 9.57 26.52 -3.22
CA SER A 81 9.53 27.93 -3.56
C SER A 81 10.05 28.24 -4.97
N ALA A 82 10.65 27.26 -5.65
CA ALA A 82 11.02 27.37 -7.06
C ALA A 82 9.76 27.50 -7.95
N PRO A 83 9.65 28.55 -8.79
CA PRO A 83 8.51 28.73 -9.68
C PRO A 83 8.45 27.62 -10.74
N ASN A 84 7.27 27.41 -11.31
CA ASN A 84 7.15 26.53 -12.48
C ASN A 84 8.03 27.06 -13.64
N PRO A 85 8.92 26.24 -14.25
CA PRO A 85 9.70 26.64 -15.42
C PRO A 85 8.85 27.06 -16.64
N VAL A 86 7.57 26.69 -16.69
CA VAL A 86 6.59 27.24 -17.65
C VAL A 86 5.57 28.08 -16.90
N ALA A 87 5.23 29.25 -17.45
CA ALA A 87 4.24 30.14 -16.85
C ALA A 87 2.87 29.45 -16.77
N LEU A 88 2.27 29.47 -15.58
CA LEU A 88 0.89 29.04 -15.36
C LEU A 88 -0.10 30.09 -15.89
N HIS A 89 -1.35 29.69 -16.07
CA HIS A 89 -2.43 30.58 -16.52
C HIS A 89 -2.52 31.83 -15.62
N PRO A 90 -2.55 33.06 -16.17
CA PRO A 90 -2.43 34.31 -15.39
C PRO A 90 -3.52 34.55 -14.33
N SER A 91 -4.63 33.79 -14.36
CA SER A 91 -5.67 33.87 -13.33
C SER A 91 -5.37 33.06 -12.06
N ASN A 92 -4.30 32.27 -12.04
CA ASN A 92 -3.88 31.53 -10.85
C ASN A 92 -3.25 32.47 -9.79
N PRO A 93 -3.39 32.17 -8.48
CA PRO A 93 -2.60 32.81 -7.44
C PRO A 93 -1.10 32.77 -7.75
N SER A 94 -0.35 33.80 -7.36
CA SER A 94 1.10 33.90 -7.63
C SER A 94 1.92 32.75 -7.07
N ASN A 95 1.46 32.15 -5.97
CA ASN A 95 2.06 30.99 -5.30
C ASN A 95 1.39 29.64 -5.64
N ALA A 96 0.51 29.60 -6.65
CA ALA A 96 -0.15 28.35 -7.06
C ALA A 96 0.83 27.27 -7.54
N PHE A 97 2.04 27.65 -7.96
CA PHE A 97 3.07 26.72 -8.39
C PHE A 97 3.60 25.81 -7.26
N ILE A 98 3.49 26.23 -5.99
CA ILE A 98 4.07 25.51 -4.84
C ILE A 98 3.59 24.05 -4.85
N ASN A 99 2.26 23.85 -4.87
CA ASN A 99 1.64 22.52 -4.94
C ASN A 99 2.14 21.65 -6.11
N LEU A 100 2.47 22.27 -7.25
CA LEU A 100 2.91 21.52 -8.43
C LEU A 100 4.25 20.82 -8.21
N ASN A 101 5.16 21.39 -7.41
CA ASN A 101 6.44 20.76 -7.12
C ASN A 101 6.25 19.49 -6.28
N PHE A 102 5.32 19.51 -5.32
CA PHE A 102 4.93 18.32 -4.54
C PHE A 102 4.24 17.26 -5.40
N TYR A 103 3.35 17.66 -6.33
CA TYR A 103 2.69 16.73 -7.25
C TYR A 103 3.69 16.09 -8.22
N ARG A 104 4.61 16.89 -8.80
CA ARG A 104 5.73 16.42 -9.64
C ARG A 104 6.62 15.42 -8.93
N TRP A 105 6.96 15.69 -7.66
CA TRP A 105 7.76 14.77 -6.87
C TRP A 105 7.06 13.40 -6.74
N THR A 106 5.75 13.39 -6.45
CA THR A 106 4.97 12.15 -6.35
C THR A 106 4.90 11.40 -7.69
N GLU A 107 4.63 12.10 -8.80
CA GLU A 107 4.61 11.53 -10.15
C GLU A 107 5.98 10.95 -10.54
N GLN A 108 7.08 11.69 -10.33
CA GLN A 108 8.42 11.21 -10.64
C GLN A 108 8.79 9.98 -9.79
N MET A 109 8.52 10.01 -8.48
CA MET A 109 8.76 8.87 -7.60
C MET A 109 7.91 7.66 -7.99
N PHE A 110 6.64 7.84 -8.37
CA PHE A 110 5.79 6.77 -8.88
C PHE A 110 6.39 6.10 -10.12
N LEU A 111 6.85 6.90 -11.09
CA LEU A 111 7.47 6.37 -12.30
C LEU A 111 8.80 5.66 -12.02
N TRP A 112 9.62 6.17 -11.09
CA TRP A 112 10.88 5.55 -10.66
C TRP A 112 10.65 4.22 -9.96
N LEU A 113 9.77 4.18 -8.94
CA LEU A 113 9.45 2.96 -8.20
C LEU A 113 9.00 1.84 -9.13
N LEU A 114 8.15 2.15 -10.11
CA LEU A 114 7.67 1.22 -11.13
C LEU A 114 8.55 1.16 -12.40
N SER A 115 9.74 1.73 -12.38
CA SER A 115 10.69 1.54 -13.49
C SER A 115 11.31 0.14 -13.42
N PRO A 116 11.59 -0.50 -14.58
CA PRO A 116 12.38 -1.72 -14.60
C PRO A 116 13.81 -1.43 -14.09
N THR A 117 14.31 -2.25 -13.17
CA THR A 117 15.66 -2.12 -12.60
C THR A 117 16.71 -2.13 -13.72
N PRO A 118 17.57 -1.11 -13.84
CA PRO A 118 18.64 -1.10 -14.82
C PRO A 118 19.58 -2.31 -14.64
N THR A 119 20.09 -2.85 -15.75
CA THR A 119 21.05 -3.97 -15.72
C THR A 119 22.41 -3.59 -15.12
N THR A 120 22.65 -2.29 -14.94
CA THR A 120 23.85 -1.71 -14.34
C THR A 120 23.46 -0.70 -13.26
N GLY A 121 23.87 -0.93 -12.01
CA GLY A 121 23.57 -0.06 -10.86
C GLY A 121 23.52 -0.83 -9.55
N GLY A 122 23.28 -0.14 -8.43
CA GLY A 122 23.17 -0.75 -7.10
C GLY A 122 21.90 -1.59 -6.88
N TYR A 123 20.90 -1.44 -7.75
CA TYR A 123 19.62 -2.17 -7.70
C TYR A 123 19.72 -3.70 -7.86
N GLY A 124 20.88 -4.23 -8.27
CA GLY A 124 21.07 -5.66 -8.51
C GLY A 124 20.34 -6.19 -9.76
N SER A 125 20.66 -7.42 -10.16
CA SER A 125 20.12 -8.06 -11.37
C SER A 125 18.74 -8.70 -11.14
N CYS A 126 17.82 -7.95 -10.55
CA CYS A 126 16.54 -8.48 -10.03
C CYS A 126 15.48 -8.78 -11.10
N ASN A 127 15.68 -8.33 -12.35
CA ASN A 127 14.70 -8.44 -13.46
C ASN A 127 13.28 -7.97 -13.06
N GLY A 128 13.21 -6.89 -12.27
CA GLY A 128 11.99 -6.46 -11.60
C GLY A 128 11.82 -4.94 -11.61
N PHE A 129 10.94 -4.45 -10.73
CA PHE A 129 10.74 -3.02 -10.51
C PHE A 129 11.65 -2.51 -9.39
N VAL A 130 11.94 -1.20 -9.37
CA VAL A 130 12.78 -0.60 -8.32
C VAL A 130 12.24 -0.84 -6.91
N PHE A 131 10.92 -0.80 -6.70
CA PHE A 131 10.32 -1.07 -5.39
C PHE A 131 10.53 -2.51 -4.87
N ASN A 132 11.03 -3.44 -5.72
CA ASN A 132 11.39 -4.82 -5.38
C ASN A 132 12.91 -5.07 -5.36
N SER A 133 13.71 -4.00 -5.40
CA SER A 133 15.18 -4.06 -5.42
C SER A 133 15.78 -3.90 -4.02
N PRO A 134 17.07 -4.23 -3.80
CA PRO A 134 17.73 -4.13 -2.50
C PRO A 134 17.86 -2.71 -1.92
N GLU A 135 17.42 -1.66 -2.61
CA GLU A 135 17.12 -0.33 -2.05
C GLU A 135 16.04 -0.44 -0.95
N PHE A 136 15.08 -1.37 -1.08
CA PHE A 136 13.91 -1.48 -0.22
C PHE A 136 13.98 -2.64 0.78
N TYR A 137 13.23 -2.45 1.88
CA TYR A 137 13.02 -3.38 2.97
C TYR A 137 11.51 -3.56 3.18
N ASP A 138 11.02 -4.79 3.17
CA ASP A 138 9.67 -5.10 3.64
C ASP A 138 9.60 -4.81 5.15
N VAL A 139 8.51 -4.16 5.57
CA VAL A 139 8.20 -3.92 6.97
C VAL A 139 7.25 -5.01 7.46
N SER A 140 7.67 -5.79 8.45
CA SER A 140 6.77 -6.79 9.04
C SER A 140 5.57 -6.12 9.71
N ALA A 141 4.51 -6.90 9.93
CA ALA A 141 3.54 -6.57 10.96
C ALA A 141 4.22 -6.28 12.32
N THR A 142 3.53 -5.52 13.15
CA THR A 142 3.91 -5.26 14.54
C THR A 142 4.17 -6.58 15.28
N ASP A 143 5.35 -6.75 15.89
CA ASP A 143 5.65 -7.84 16.83
C ASP A 143 4.60 -7.84 17.90
N GLN A 144 4.02 -9.01 18.04
CA GLN A 144 2.92 -9.29 18.93
C GLN A 144 3.43 -8.89 20.37
N THR A 145 4.62 -9.28 20.84
CA THR A 145 5.11 -9.11 22.22
C THR A 145 5.52 -7.68 22.53
N THR A 146 6.39 -7.15 21.67
CA THR A 146 7.12 -5.93 21.98
C THR A 146 6.43 -4.70 21.41
N GLY A 147 5.50 -4.89 20.48
CA GLY A 147 4.88 -3.82 19.72
C GLY A 147 5.79 -3.28 18.61
N LEU A 148 6.91 -3.93 18.27
CA LEU A 148 7.88 -3.43 17.30
C LEU A 148 7.96 -4.22 16.00
N ARG A 149 8.23 -3.54 14.89
CA ARG A 149 8.30 -4.17 13.55
C ARG A 149 9.73 -4.63 13.24
N THR A 150 9.90 -5.44 12.21
CA THR A 150 11.21 -5.82 11.65
C THR A 150 11.33 -5.37 10.21
N LEU A 151 12.54 -5.06 9.77
CA LEU A 151 12.85 -4.65 8.40
C LEU A 151 13.59 -5.80 7.71
N LYS A 152 12.99 -6.36 6.65
CA LYS A 152 13.58 -7.44 5.84
C LYS A 152 14.06 -6.87 4.51
N LYS A 153 15.37 -6.77 4.30
CA LYS A 153 15.95 -6.29 3.03
C LYS A 153 15.48 -7.18 1.87
N HIS A 154 15.12 -6.58 0.75
CA HIS A 154 14.93 -7.31 -0.50
C HIS A 154 16.28 -7.85 -1.00
N THR A 155 16.31 -9.11 -1.43
CA THR A 155 17.55 -9.79 -1.86
C THR A 155 17.39 -10.37 -3.25
N CYS A 156 18.39 -10.16 -4.10
CA CYS A 156 18.44 -10.73 -5.45
C CYS A 156 19.67 -11.64 -5.58
N MET A 157 19.45 -12.92 -5.86
CA MET A 157 20.52 -13.88 -6.12
C MET A 157 21.28 -13.49 -7.41
N PRO A 158 22.62 -13.46 -7.42
CA PRO A 158 23.38 -13.29 -8.66
C PRO A 158 23.17 -14.50 -9.57
N VAL A 159 22.67 -14.25 -10.79
CA VAL A 159 22.42 -15.31 -11.77
C VAL A 159 23.75 -15.78 -12.36
N PHE A 160 24.34 -16.82 -11.76
CA PHE A 160 25.49 -17.52 -12.34
C PHE A 160 25.07 -18.23 -13.64
N PHE A 161 25.39 -17.59 -14.77
CA PHE A 161 25.48 -18.11 -16.13
C PHE A 161 24.54 -19.28 -16.53
N PHE A 162 23.39 -18.93 -17.12
CA PHE A 162 22.89 -19.67 -18.28
C PHE A 162 22.64 -18.69 -19.44
N LYS A 163 23.50 -18.74 -20.47
CA LYS A 163 23.24 -18.08 -21.74
C LYS A 163 22.14 -18.84 -22.48
N SER A 164 20.88 -18.44 -22.31
CA SER A 164 19.86 -18.65 -23.34
C SER A 164 19.86 -17.43 -24.28
N SER A 165 19.92 -17.67 -25.59
CA SER A 165 19.87 -16.59 -26.58
C SER A 165 18.44 -16.08 -26.71
N ALA A 166 18.07 -15.09 -25.89
CA ALA A 166 16.83 -14.35 -26.08
C ALA A 166 17.02 -13.34 -27.23
N THR A 167 16.40 -13.62 -28.38
CA THR A 167 16.15 -12.63 -29.42
C THR A 167 15.34 -11.46 -28.85
N SER A 168 15.66 -10.24 -29.27
CA SER A 168 14.93 -9.02 -28.92
C SER A 168 13.42 -9.16 -29.14
N GLN A 169 12.62 -8.58 -28.21
CA GLN A 169 11.14 -8.56 -28.13
C GLN A 169 10.48 -9.54 -27.13
N GLN A 170 10.90 -9.53 -25.87
CA GLN A 170 10.00 -9.88 -24.76
C GLN A 170 9.74 -8.66 -23.89
N SER A 171 8.49 -8.18 -23.89
CA SER A 171 8.02 -7.14 -22.99
C SER A 171 8.01 -7.68 -21.56
N ILE A 172 8.73 -7.03 -20.65
CA ILE A 172 8.79 -7.41 -19.23
C ILE A 172 7.45 -7.08 -18.57
N LYS A 173 6.54 -8.06 -18.49
CA LYS A 173 5.17 -7.90 -17.96
C LYS A 173 4.85 -8.78 -16.74
N SER A 174 5.81 -9.56 -16.28
CA SER A 174 5.71 -10.45 -15.13
C SER A 174 7.08 -10.59 -14.48
N VAL A 175 7.19 -10.28 -13.19
CA VAL A 175 8.45 -10.35 -12.44
C VAL A 175 8.54 -11.66 -11.67
N ASP A 176 9.58 -12.45 -11.93
CA ASP A 176 9.98 -13.61 -11.11
C ASP A 176 11.25 -13.26 -10.32
N THR A 177 11.09 -12.41 -9.31
CA THR A 177 11.98 -12.53 -8.14
C THR A 177 11.73 -13.92 -7.58
N LYS A 178 12.74 -14.80 -7.61
CA LYS A 178 12.52 -16.23 -7.31
C LYS A 178 11.98 -16.45 -5.90
N ASP A 179 12.37 -15.59 -4.97
CA ASP A 179 11.68 -15.40 -3.70
C ASP A 179 10.43 -14.56 -3.95
N ALA A 180 9.26 -15.16 -3.74
CA ALA A 180 8.00 -14.45 -3.76
C ALA A 180 7.96 -13.45 -2.59
N MET A 181 7.59 -12.20 -2.86
CA MET A 181 7.30 -11.23 -1.80
C MET A 181 6.19 -11.77 -0.90
N THR A 182 6.23 -11.48 0.40
CA THR A 182 5.16 -11.91 1.30
C THR A 182 4.17 -10.79 1.52
N PHE A 183 2.92 -11.06 1.17
CA PHE A 183 1.79 -10.14 1.30
C PHE A 183 0.73 -10.77 2.20
N ASP A 184 -0.06 -9.94 2.87
CA ASP A 184 -1.17 -10.39 3.70
C ASP A 184 -2.24 -9.30 3.72
N ILE A 185 -3.48 -9.66 4.00
CA ILE A 185 -4.61 -8.74 4.22
C ILE A 185 -4.28 -7.78 5.39
N LYS A 186 -3.33 -8.17 6.28
CA LYS A 186 -2.77 -7.34 7.36
C LYS A 186 -1.24 -7.41 7.58
N GLY A 187 -0.45 -7.86 6.59
CA GLY A 187 1.02 -7.74 6.59
C GLY A 187 1.89 -8.78 7.34
N THR A 188 1.44 -10.01 7.59
CA THR A 188 2.22 -11.12 8.20
C THR A 188 2.61 -12.26 7.25
N ALA A 189 3.83 -12.77 7.41
CA ALA A 189 4.30 -14.00 6.77
C ALA A 189 3.91 -15.28 7.52
N ASN A 190 4.18 -16.46 6.92
CA ASN A 190 4.03 -17.79 7.52
C ASN A 190 5.40 -18.40 7.88
N GLY A 191 5.43 -19.45 8.70
CA GLY A 191 6.68 -20.11 9.14
C GLY A 191 6.60 -21.63 9.31
N ALA A 192 7.48 -22.17 10.15
CA ALA A 192 8.10 -23.48 9.95
C ALA A 192 7.17 -24.70 10.04
N ASN A 193 6.12 -24.68 10.87
CA ASN A 193 5.25 -25.84 11.08
C ASN A 193 3.91 -25.77 10.30
N ASN A 194 3.88 -24.98 9.20
CA ASN A 194 2.68 -24.62 8.43
C ASN A 194 1.55 -24.02 9.30
N LEU A 195 1.89 -23.47 10.46
CA LEU A 195 1.03 -22.64 11.26
C LEU A 195 1.25 -21.16 10.89
N PRO A 196 0.32 -20.27 11.24
CA PRO A 196 0.58 -18.83 11.18
C PRO A 196 1.74 -18.47 12.08
N VAL A 197 2.46 -17.37 11.81
CA VAL A 197 3.58 -16.98 12.66
C VAL A 197 3.61 -15.53 13.07
N LEU A 198 4.48 -15.32 14.05
CA LEU A 198 4.62 -14.16 14.88
C LEU A 198 6.10 -14.00 15.22
N PHE A 199 6.65 -12.82 15.00
CA PHE A 199 8.08 -12.53 15.18
C PHE A 199 8.32 -11.83 16.51
N GLU A 200 9.30 -12.29 17.30
CA GLU A 200 9.72 -11.64 18.55
C GLU A 200 11.07 -10.91 18.41
N ARG A 201 11.13 -9.70 18.97
CA ARG A 201 12.22 -8.72 18.81
C ARG A 201 13.58 -9.12 19.39
N GLU A 202 13.65 -9.62 20.62
CA GLU A 202 14.92 -9.71 21.36
C GLU A 202 15.69 -10.99 21.06
N THR A 203 14.96 -12.08 20.81
CA THR A 203 15.50 -13.42 20.56
C THR A 203 15.62 -13.76 19.08
N LYS A 204 14.98 -12.98 18.19
CA LYS A 204 14.78 -13.26 16.76
C LYS A 204 14.00 -14.55 16.48
N ILE A 205 13.25 -15.07 17.47
CA ILE A 205 12.48 -16.30 17.32
C ILE A 205 11.18 -16.04 16.55
N MET A 206 10.85 -16.95 15.63
CA MET A 206 9.52 -17.07 15.02
C MET A 206 8.68 -18.01 15.88
N PHE A 207 7.48 -17.57 16.24
CA PHE A 207 6.50 -18.34 16.99
C PHE A 207 5.40 -18.83 16.08
N ASP A 208 5.11 -20.13 16.10
CA ASP A 208 3.91 -20.70 15.51
C ASP A 208 2.67 -20.36 16.35
N VAL A 209 1.58 -19.96 15.70
CA VAL A 209 0.30 -19.67 16.35
C VAL A 209 -0.53 -20.95 16.45
N ASP A 210 -0.66 -21.45 17.67
CA ASP A 210 -1.43 -22.63 18.01
C ASP A 210 -2.85 -22.28 18.51
N LYS A 211 -3.80 -23.20 18.28
CA LYS A 211 -5.17 -23.11 18.78
C LYS A 211 -5.28 -23.85 20.10
N ALA A 212 -5.35 -23.10 21.21
CA ALA A 212 -5.58 -23.67 22.54
C ALA A 212 -6.83 -24.59 22.53
N PRO A 213 -6.78 -25.77 23.18
CA PRO A 213 -7.95 -26.59 23.41
C PRO A 213 -9.03 -25.81 24.15
N VAL A 214 -10.27 -25.91 23.67
CA VAL A 214 -11.43 -25.28 24.30
C VAL A 214 -12.24 -26.30 25.09
N SER A 215 -12.91 -25.82 26.13
CA SER A 215 -13.89 -26.58 26.90
C SER A 215 -15.21 -26.74 26.13
N PRO A 216 -16.15 -27.57 26.61
CA PRO A 216 -17.52 -27.61 26.07
C PRO A 216 -18.25 -26.26 26.12
N ASN A 217 -17.83 -25.33 26.98
CA ASN A 217 -18.36 -23.98 27.09
C ASN A 217 -17.69 -22.97 26.13
N GLY A 218 -16.76 -23.43 25.28
CA GLY A 218 -16.03 -22.59 24.33
C GLY A 218 -14.91 -21.73 24.93
N LEU A 219 -14.54 -21.97 26.19
CA LEU A 219 -13.45 -21.26 26.87
C LEU A 219 -12.12 -21.99 26.69
N ASN A 220 -11.03 -21.25 26.49
CA ASN A 220 -9.69 -21.84 26.41
C ASN A 220 -9.32 -22.56 27.70
N LEU A 221 -8.59 -23.67 27.57
CA LEU A 221 -8.07 -24.46 28.68
C LEU A 221 -6.57 -24.20 28.89
N VAL A 222 -6.18 -24.06 30.15
CA VAL A 222 -4.78 -24.13 30.61
C VAL A 222 -4.66 -25.19 31.69
N MET A 223 -3.45 -25.69 31.95
CA MET A 223 -3.17 -26.46 33.16
C MET A 223 -2.89 -25.52 34.33
N ASP A 224 -3.32 -25.89 35.52
CA ASP A 224 -2.90 -25.32 36.80
C ASP A 224 -2.38 -26.48 37.65
N GLY A 225 -1.06 -26.62 37.68
CA GLY A 225 -0.42 -27.89 38.08
C GLY A 225 -0.88 -29.06 37.20
N ASN A 226 -1.58 -30.03 37.80
CA ASN A 226 -2.08 -31.23 37.10
C ASN A 226 -3.57 -31.13 36.69
N GLU A 227 -4.26 -30.03 36.99
CA GLU A 227 -5.69 -29.86 36.65
C GLU A 227 -5.89 -28.96 35.44
N LYS A 228 -6.86 -29.29 34.58
CA LYS A 228 -7.31 -28.38 33.51
C LYS A 228 -8.26 -27.33 34.09
N LYS A 229 -8.01 -26.05 33.81
CA LYS A 229 -8.85 -24.92 34.19
C LYS A 229 -9.33 -24.17 32.96
N GLU A 230 -10.60 -23.77 32.96
CA GLU A 230 -11.16 -22.85 31.97
C GLU A 230 -10.70 -21.42 32.25
N VAL A 231 -10.18 -20.74 31.23
CA VAL A 231 -9.82 -19.32 31.28
C VAL A 231 -11.01 -18.48 30.82
N LYS A 232 -11.56 -17.68 31.72
CA LYS A 232 -12.64 -16.73 31.42
C LYS A 232 -12.12 -15.46 30.73
N PHE A 233 -11.00 -14.95 31.24
CA PHE A 233 -10.27 -13.84 30.65
C PHE A 233 -8.84 -13.77 31.22
N VAL A 234 -8.00 -12.94 30.60
CA VAL A 234 -6.66 -12.57 31.10
C VAL A 234 -6.63 -11.07 31.39
N LYS A 235 -6.09 -10.65 32.55
CA LYS A 235 -5.78 -9.24 32.81
C LYS A 235 -4.30 -8.98 32.62
N LEU A 236 -3.97 -7.74 32.27
CA LEU A 236 -2.61 -7.24 32.22
C LEU A 236 -2.30 -6.53 33.54
N ILE A 237 -1.41 -7.10 34.35
CA ILE A 237 -0.95 -6.51 35.61
C ILE A 237 0.56 -6.36 35.51
N ASN A 238 1.07 -5.12 35.58
CA ASN A 238 2.49 -4.80 35.41
C ASN A 238 3.11 -5.41 34.12
N ASN A 239 2.37 -5.34 33.01
CA ASN A 239 2.70 -5.96 31.72
C ASN A 239 2.88 -7.50 31.73
N ALA A 240 2.47 -8.20 32.80
CA ALA A 240 2.38 -9.66 32.84
C ALA A 240 0.91 -10.12 32.63
N PRO A 241 0.67 -11.24 31.91
CA PRO A 241 -0.65 -11.82 31.77
C PRO A 241 -1.04 -12.60 33.03
N VAL A 242 -2.12 -12.20 33.69
CA VAL A 242 -2.70 -12.90 34.85
C VAL A 242 -4.02 -13.54 34.42
N PHE A 243 -4.10 -14.86 34.54
CA PHE A 243 -5.23 -15.65 34.06
C PHE A 243 -6.32 -15.74 35.12
N TYR A 244 -7.57 -15.58 34.70
CA TYR A 244 -8.74 -15.66 35.58
C TYR A 244 -9.69 -16.77 35.14
N GLY A 245 -10.10 -17.60 36.09
CA GLY A 245 -11.06 -18.68 35.86
C GLY A 245 -12.51 -18.21 35.81
N ILE A 246 -13.43 -19.15 35.60
CA ILE A 246 -14.88 -18.91 35.46
C ILE A 246 -15.52 -18.09 36.61
N ASN A 247 -15.02 -18.24 37.84
CA ASN A 247 -15.51 -17.52 39.02
C ASN A 247 -14.68 -16.26 39.34
N ALA A 248 -13.86 -15.79 38.37
CA ALA A 248 -12.92 -14.68 38.51
C ALA A 248 -11.87 -14.86 39.62
N GLN A 249 -11.56 -16.10 39.99
CA GLN A 249 -10.37 -16.46 40.76
C GLN A 249 -9.13 -16.42 39.86
N ILE A 250 -7.96 -16.09 40.43
CA ILE A 250 -6.68 -16.18 39.74
C ILE A 250 -6.32 -17.67 39.54
N ILE A 251 -5.76 -18.00 38.38
CA ILE A 251 -5.10 -19.29 38.13
C ILE A 251 -3.63 -19.08 38.48
N GLU A 252 -3.11 -19.80 39.47
CA GLU A 252 -1.81 -19.46 40.08
C GLU A 252 -0.60 -19.91 39.26
N ASN A 253 -0.66 -21.12 38.65
CA ASN A 253 0.46 -21.70 37.91
C ASN A 253 0.07 -22.11 36.47
N PRO A 254 -0.44 -21.18 35.63
CA PRO A 254 -0.95 -21.48 34.31
C PRO A 254 0.15 -22.05 33.39
N THR A 255 -0.15 -23.16 32.72
CA THR A 255 0.70 -23.78 31.69
C THR A 255 -0.14 -24.04 30.44
N LEU A 256 0.40 -23.69 29.27
CA LEU A 256 -0.30 -23.81 27.99
C LEU A 256 -0.47 -25.28 27.60
N ILE A 257 -1.57 -25.61 26.90
CA ILE A 257 -1.85 -26.95 26.41
C ILE A 257 -1.85 -26.89 24.89
N TYR A 258 -0.86 -27.48 24.22
CA TYR A 258 -0.72 -27.38 22.76
C TYR A 258 -1.64 -28.37 22.00
N SER A 259 -2.14 -27.97 20.83
CA SER A 259 -3.07 -28.79 20.02
C SER A 259 -2.43 -30.03 19.37
N LYS A 260 -1.12 -29.97 19.14
CA LYS A 260 -0.25 -31.02 18.62
C LYS A 260 1.13 -30.90 19.29
N PRO A 261 2.05 -31.88 19.16
CA PRO A 261 3.41 -31.73 19.66
C PRO A 261 4.08 -30.50 19.01
N LEU A 262 4.35 -29.48 19.82
CA LEU A 262 4.87 -28.18 19.44
C LEU A 262 5.89 -27.72 20.48
N GLU A 263 6.90 -26.98 20.03
CA GLU A 263 7.96 -26.47 20.89
C GLU A 263 7.47 -25.27 21.70
N GLU A 264 7.45 -25.40 23.03
CA GLU A 264 6.96 -24.39 23.97
C GLU A 264 7.61 -23.00 23.73
N ASN A 265 8.93 -23.00 23.54
CA ASN A 265 9.74 -21.81 23.29
C ASN A 265 9.50 -21.12 21.94
N THR A 266 8.76 -21.73 21.01
CA THR A 266 8.46 -21.19 19.68
C THR A 266 6.97 -21.30 19.34
N THR A 267 6.08 -21.32 20.33
CA THR A 267 4.63 -21.43 20.13
C THR A 267 3.84 -20.43 20.96
N VAL A 268 2.81 -19.81 20.37
CA VAL A 268 1.86 -18.91 21.05
C VAL A 268 0.42 -19.39 20.95
N GLN A 269 -0.42 -18.95 21.88
CA GLN A 269 -1.86 -19.23 21.90
C GLN A 269 -2.69 -17.97 22.15
N LYS A 270 -3.81 -17.81 21.44
CA LYS A 270 -4.72 -16.64 21.55
C LYS A 270 -5.63 -16.74 22.78
N PHE A 271 -5.74 -15.69 23.60
CA PHE A 271 -6.62 -15.55 24.77
C PHE A 271 -7.37 -14.20 24.77
N THR A 272 -8.53 -14.14 25.41
CA THR A 272 -9.35 -12.92 25.52
C THR A 272 -9.11 -12.19 26.84
N THR A 273 -9.08 -10.86 26.84
CA THR A 273 -8.94 -10.04 28.05
C THR A 273 -10.28 -9.69 28.69
N ASP A 274 -10.23 -9.13 29.91
CA ASP A 274 -11.41 -8.60 30.61
C ASP A 274 -12.09 -7.46 29.83
N LEU A 275 -11.32 -6.73 29.02
CA LEU A 275 -11.79 -5.72 28.07
C LEU A 275 -12.23 -6.29 26.70
N GLN A 276 -12.45 -7.61 26.60
CA GLN A 276 -12.84 -8.32 25.36
C GLN A 276 -11.84 -8.14 24.20
N LYS A 277 -10.57 -7.83 24.48
CA LYS A 277 -9.51 -7.75 23.45
C LYS A 277 -8.83 -9.10 23.31
N ASN A 278 -8.45 -9.46 22.09
CA ASN A 278 -7.61 -10.63 21.87
C ASN A 278 -6.14 -10.25 22.14
N ILE A 279 -5.51 -11.01 23.02
CA ILE A 279 -4.05 -11.10 23.14
C ILE A 279 -3.63 -12.50 22.75
N PHE A 280 -2.38 -12.68 22.37
CA PHE A 280 -1.75 -13.97 22.24
C PHE A 280 -0.82 -14.12 23.44
N ILE A 281 -0.42 -15.36 23.76
CA ILE A 281 0.44 -15.67 24.89
C ILE A 281 1.43 -16.78 24.52
N ALA A 282 2.72 -16.55 24.75
CA ALA A 282 3.81 -17.53 24.68
C ALA A 282 4.18 -18.02 26.08
N ARG A 283 4.89 -19.15 26.17
CA ARG A 283 5.66 -19.51 27.37
C ARG A 283 7.10 -19.79 26.95
N ILE A 284 8.02 -18.90 27.30
CA ILE A 284 9.40 -18.88 26.82
C ILE A 284 10.32 -19.11 28.02
N ASN A 285 11.07 -20.22 27.99
CA ASN A 285 11.90 -20.71 29.09
C ASN A 285 11.12 -20.80 30.41
N GLY A 286 9.88 -21.28 30.34
CA GLY A 286 8.96 -21.38 31.49
C GLY A 286 8.26 -20.08 31.90
N VAL A 287 8.55 -18.93 31.27
CA VAL A 287 7.98 -17.61 31.60
C VAL A 287 6.93 -17.19 30.59
N ILE A 288 5.76 -16.76 31.05
CA ILE A 288 4.64 -16.39 30.19
C ILE A 288 4.79 -14.94 29.66
N ARG A 289 4.56 -14.72 28.35
CA ARG A 289 4.64 -13.40 27.69
C ARG A 289 3.45 -13.14 26.75
N ILE A 290 2.99 -11.88 26.65
CA ILE A 290 1.84 -11.41 25.83
C ILE A 290 2.24 -11.11 24.39
N VAL A 291 1.28 -11.08 23.46
CA VAL A 291 1.56 -10.96 22.02
C VAL A 291 0.34 -10.29 21.17
N VAL A 292 0.39 -9.12 20.43
CA VAL A 292 -0.62 -8.44 19.48
C VAL A 292 -0.11 -7.60 18.19
N PRO A 293 -0.41 -7.96 16.87
CA PRO A 293 -0.11 -7.23 15.60
C PRO A 293 -0.92 -6.06 15.04
N GLU A 294 -0.40 -5.59 13.89
CA GLU A 294 -0.89 -4.53 13.01
C GLU A 294 -0.08 -4.50 11.67
N GLN A 295 -0.56 -4.15 10.47
CA GLN A 295 -1.56 -3.17 10.00
C GLN A 295 -2.15 -3.62 8.64
N GLY A 296 -3.45 -3.39 8.41
CA GLY A 296 -4.12 -3.59 7.12
C GLY A 296 -4.59 -2.27 6.50
N GLN A 297 -5.83 -2.26 5.99
CA GLN A 297 -6.58 -1.05 5.63
C GLN A 297 -6.70 -0.10 6.84
N ALA A 298 -6.80 1.22 6.62
CA ALA A 298 -6.67 2.28 7.64
C ALA A 298 -7.70 2.25 8.80
N THR A 299 -8.86 1.60 8.65
CA THR A 299 -9.83 1.40 9.74
C THR A 299 -9.76 -0.02 10.34
N GLY A 300 -8.87 -0.87 9.84
CA GLY A 300 -8.67 -2.24 10.32
C GLY A 300 -9.65 -3.27 9.73
N ASP A 301 -10.48 -2.87 8.78
CA ASP A 301 -11.37 -3.75 8.02
C ASP A 301 -10.60 -4.59 6.99
N ALA A 302 -11.30 -5.49 6.30
CA ALA A 302 -10.79 -6.15 5.11
C ALA A 302 -11.54 -5.64 3.86
N LEU A 303 -10.86 -5.57 2.72
CA LEU A 303 -11.44 -5.17 1.44
C LEU A 303 -11.40 -6.32 0.43
N MET A 304 -12.40 -6.38 -0.43
CA MET A 304 -12.53 -7.36 -1.52
C MET A 304 -13.07 -6.67 -2.77
N ALA A 305 -12.51 -6.99 -3.93
CA ALA A 305 -13.01 -6.55 -5.22
C ALA A 305 -14.30 -7.29 -5.60
N LYS A 306 -15.09 -6.73 -6.52
CA LYS A 306 -16.35 -7.33 -6.99
C LYS A 306 -16.16 -8.65 -7.76
N ASN A 307 -14.94 -8.97 -8.18
CA ASN A 307 -14.58 -10.28 -8.75
C ASN A 307 -14.25 -11.36 -7.70
N GLY A 308 -14.36 -11.04 -6.40
CA GLY A 308 -14.11 -11.95 -5.28
C GLY A 308 -12.67 -11.95 -4.75
N SER A 309 -11.74 -11.21 -5.37
CA SER A 309 -10.35 -11.13 -4.91
C SER A 309 -10.22 -10.28 -3.65
N LEU A 310 -9.60 -10.84 -2.61
CA LEU A 310 -9.21 -10.11 -1.39
C LEU A 310 -8.11 -9.09 -1.70
N VAL A 311 -8.09 -7.97 -0.97
CA VAL A 311 -7.02 -6.99 -1.04
C VAL A 311 -5.95 -7.30 0.01
N TYR A 312 -4.72 -7.41 -0.47
CA TYR A 312 -3.51 -7.63 0.33
C TYR A 312 -2.67 -6.37 0.35
N TYR A 313 -1.92 -6.14 1.44
CA TYR A 313 -1.10 -4.95 1.63
C TYR A 313 0.36 -5.32 1.86
N ASN A 314 1.27 -4.44 1.44
CA ASN A 314 2.66 -4.43 1.88
C ASN A 314 3.09 -3.00 2.21
N SER A 315 3.91 -2.87 3.26
CA SER A 315 4.58 -1.63 3.65
C SER A 315 6.08 -1.82 3.49
N MET A 316 6.75 -0.85 2.87
CA MET A 316 8.19 -0.90 2.59
C MET A 316 8.85 0.41 3.00
N VAL A 317 10.13 0.36 3.34
CA VAL A 317 10.97 1.55 3.52
C VAL A 317 12.28 1.38 2.76
N ASN A 318 12.89 2.48 2.34
CA ASN A 318 14.18 2.43 1.66
C ASN A 318 15.36 2.36 2.65
N ASP A 319 16.57 2.15 2.12
CA ASP A 319 17.79 1.98 2.91
C ASP A 319 18.15 3.24 3.72
N VAL A 320 17.96 4.46 3.18
CA VAL A 320 18.14 5.72 3.91
C VAL A 320 17.24 5.77 5.15
N TYR A 321 15.95 5.45 5.01
CA TYR A 321 15.03 5.35 6.14
C TYR A 321 15.50 4.28 7.14
N ALA A 322 15.82 3.07 6.66
CA ALA A 322 16.16 1.93 7.51
C ALA A 322 17.44 2.17 8.32
N VAL A 323 18.45 2.80 7.73
CA VAL A 323 19.69 3.22 8.41
C VAL A 323 19.41 4.37 9.38
N PHE A 324 18.64 5.40 8.98
CA PHE A 324 18.27 6.50 9.86
C PHE A 324 17.54 6.01 11.14
N LEU A 325 16.54 5.13 10.98
CA LEU A 325 15.87 4.47 12.10
C LEU A 325 16.87 3.71 12.98
N THR A 326 17.80 2.97 12.38
CA THR A 326 18.84 2.23 13.09
C THR A 326 19.72 3.14 13.93
N MET A 327 20.13 4.30 13.39
CA MET A 327 20.93 5.28 14.12
C MET A 327 20.17 5.85 15.34
N VAL A 328 18.89 6.17 15.20
CA VAL A 328 18.07 6.67 16.32
C VAL A 328 17.84 5.58 17.38
N LYS A 329 17.49 4.35 16.98
CA LYS A 329 17.25 3.23 17.91
C LYS A 329 18.53 2.81 18.66
N ASN A 330 19.70 2.98 18.04
CA ASN A 330 21.01 2.70 18.66
C ASN A 330 21.59 3.90 19.43
N GLY A 331 20.88 5.03 19.55
CA GLY A 331 21.33 6.21 20.29
C GLY A 331 22.47 7.00 19.61
N VAL A 332 22.75 6.74 18.34
CA VAL A 332 23.72 7.49 17.52
C VAL A 332 23.13 8.86 17.14
N LEU A 333 21.82 8.90 16.91
CA LEU A 333 21.03 10.12 16.79
C LEU A 333 20.07 10.23 18.00
N PRO A 334 19.71 11.44 18.44
CA PRO A 334 18.76 11.63 19.52
C PRO A 334 17.37 11.12 19.12
N ALA A 335 16.56 10.72 20.10
CA ALA A 335 15.18 10.28 19.87
C ALA A 335 14.25 11.37 19.27
N SER A 336 14.67 12.64 19.33
CA SER A 336 14.03 13.80 18.70
C SER A 336 14.53 14.13 17.29
N ALA A 337 15.45 13.33 16.73
CA ALA A 337 15.91 13.49 15.36
C ALA A 337 14.73 13.36 14.39
N ARG A 338 14.78 14.17 13.33
CA ARG A 338 13.77 14.19 12.27
C ARG A 338 14.32 13.49 11.03
N PHE A 339 13.44 13.07 10.11
CA PHE A 339 13.87 12.50 8.84
C PHE A 339 14.81 13.46 8.09
N PRO A 340 15.83 12.95 7.37
CA PRO A 340 16.89 13.78 6.80
C PRO A 340 16.35 14.72 5.73
N THR A 341 16.79 15.98 5.77
CA THR A 341 16.42 17.02 4.79
C THR A 341 17.62 17.79 4.25
N THR A 342 18.81 17.55 4.80
CA THR A 342 20.04 18.27 4.45
C THR A 342 21.17 17.32 4.06
N GLN A 343 22.12 17.82 3.26
CA GLN A 343 23.32 17.07 2.88
C GLN A 343 24.13 16.59 4.11
N ALA A 344 24.15 17.37 5.19
CA ALA A 344 24.87 17.02 6.41
C ALA A 344 24.25 15.81 7.12
N GLU A 345 22.92 15.76 7.22
CA GLU A 345 22.19 14.62 7.78
C GLU A 345 22.36 13.37 6.91
N LEU A 346 22.24 13.50 5.59
CA LEU A 346 22.45 12.39 4.65
C LEU A 346 23.88 11.86 4.72
N ASN A 347 24.89 12.73 4.79
CA ASN A 347 26.30 12.32 4.94
C ASN A 347 26.54 11.53 6.22
N ALA A 348 25.88 11.88 7.33
CA ALA A 348 25.96 11.12 8.59
C ALA A 348 25.34 9.72 8.45
N ILE A 349 24.23 9.60 7.72
CA ILE A 349 23.57 8.32 7.42
C ILE A 349 24.48 7.44 6.55
N ILE A 350 25.05 7.99 5.48
CA ILE A 350 25.98 7.28 4.58
C ILE A 350 27.22 6.81 5.34
N ALA A 351 27.82 7.67 6.18
CA ALA A 351 29.00 7.31 6.98
C ALA A 351 28.69 6.19 7.98
N TYR A 352 27.52 6.22 8.63
CA TYR A 352 27.09 5.14 9.53
C TYR A 352 26.82 3.85 8.77
N ALA A 353 26.12 3.90 7.62
CA ALA A 353 25.85 2.75 6.77
C ALA A 353 27.14 2.05 6.33
N ALA A 354 28.12 2.83 5.85
CA ALA A 354 29.45 2.34 5.48
C ALA A 354 30.17 1.67 6.67
N SER A 355 30.08 2.23 7.88
CA SER A 355 30.65 1.62 9.10
C SER A 355 30.03 0.27 9.48
N LYS A 356 28.87 -0.07 8.90
CA LYS A 356 28.13 -1.32 9.10
C LYS A 356 28.06 -2.21 7.85
N ASN A 357 28.78 -1.86 6.78
CA ASN A 357 28.70 -2.51 5.47
C ASN A 357 27.27 -2.58 4.88
N ILE A 358 26.41 -1.63 5.24
CA ILE A 358 25.06 -1.50 4.67
C ILE A 358 25.18 -0.64 3.41
N PRO A 359 24.91 -1.18 2.20
CA PRO A 359 24.89 -0.36 0.99
C PRO A 359 23.64 0.52 0.96
N ILE A 360 23.81 1.75 0.49
CA ILE A 360 22.76 2.69 0.12
C ILE A 360 22.79 2.84 -1.41
N VAL A 361 21.65 2.65 -2.10
CA VAL A 361 21.61 2.64 -3.57
C VAL A 361 21.28 4.02 -4.16
N GLU A 362 20.20 4.67 -3.72
CA GLU A 362 19.80 6.02 -4.16
C GLU A 362 19.74 7.03 -3.00
N PRO A 363 20.90 7.48 -2.47
CA PRO A 363 20.94 8.33 -1.26
C PRO A 363 20.16 9.64 -1.40
N ASN A 364 20.10 10.22 -2.61
CA ASN A 364 19.40 11.48 -2.86
C ASN A 364 17.88 11.32 -2.95
N SER A 365 17.33 10.10 -2.93
CA SER A 365 15.88 9.88 -2.71
C SER A 365 15.44 10.24 -1.28
N LEU A 366 16.41 10.35 -0.35
CA LEU A 366 16.23 10.55 1.09
C LEU A 366 15.38 9.44 1.73
N ALA A 367 14.84 9.65 2.93
CA ALA A 367 14.06 8.63 3.62
C ALA A 367 12.68 8.48 2.99
N MET A 368 12.30 7.26 2.63
CA MET A 368 11.02 6.92 2.02
C MET A 368 10.27 5.80 2.75
N GLU A 369 8.94 5.90 2.76
CA GLU A 369 7.99 4.89 3.20
C GLU A 369 6.94 4.68 2.10
N LEU A 370 6.64 3.43 1.78
CA LEU A 370 5.64 3.04 0.79
C LEU A 370 4.57 2.19 1.47
N LYS A 371 3.33 2.34 1.02
CA LYS A 371 2.26 1.35 1.26
C LYS A 371 1.66 0.98 -0.08
N THR A 372 1.38 -0.30 -0.30
CA THR A 372 0.87 -0.81 -1.58
C THR A 372 -0.29 -1.77 -1.34
N SER A 373 -1.27 -1.78 -2.24
CA SER A 373 -2.48 -2.60 -2.18
C SER A 373 -2.63 -3.41 -3.46
N TRP A 374 -3.02 -4.67 -3.29
CA TRP A 374 -2.87 -5.71 -4.31
C TRP A 374 -4.05 -6.67 -4.31
N ILE A 375 -4.43 -7.18 -5.47
CA ILE A 375 -5.44 -8.26 -5.58
C ILE A 375 -4.89 -9.46 -6.36
N GLU A 376 -5.46 -10.65 -6.16
CA GLU A 376 -5.18 -11.78 -7.03
C GLU A 376 -5.57 -11.51 -8.49
N THR A 377 -4.70 -11.92 -9.42
CA THR A 377 -4.96 -11.85 -10.87
C THR A 377 -6.04 -12.83 -11.34
N THR A 378 -6.44 -13.78 -10.49
CA THR A 378 -7.54 -14.70 -10.76
C THR A 378 -8.82 -13.92 -11.04
N ASN A 379 -9.49 -14.19 -12.16
CA ASN A 379 -10.69 -13.48 -12.60
C ASN A 379 -10.51 -11.95 -12.79
N LEU A 380 -9.28 -11.47 -13.02
CA LEU A 380 -9.01 -10.08 -13.37
C LEU A 380 -8.89 -9.93 -14.90
N PRO A 381 -9.83 -9.25 -15.58
CA PRO A 381 -9.71 -8.96 -17.01
C PRO A 381 -8.52 -8.03 -17.28
N ASN A 382 -7.97 -8.10 -18.50
CA ASN A 382 -6.92 -7.20 -18.98
C ASN A 382 -5.65 -7.17 -18.11
N LEU A 383 -5.11 -8.33 -17.71
CA LEU A 383 -3.90 -8.45 -16.88
C LEU A 383 -2.71 -7.62 -17.39
N GLN A 384 -2.60 -7.39 -18.69
CA GLN A 384 -1.53 -6.58 -19.29
C GLN A 384 -1.60 -5.08 -18.95
N ASP A 385 -2.70 -4.62 -18.35
CA ASP A 385 -2.92 -3.24 -17.88
C ASP A 385 -2.51 -3.04 -16.40
N TYR A 386 -1.98 -4.08 -15.74
CA TYR A 386 -1.59 -4.03 -14.32
C TYR A 386 -0.09 -4.31 -14.15
N ILE A 387 0.53 -3.64 -13.18
CA ILE A 387 1.79 -4.10 -12.58
C ILE A 387 1.49 -5.39 -11.84
N THR A 388 2.25 -6.46 -12.13
CA THR A 388 2.08 -7.75 -11.45
C THR A 388 3.36 -8.24 -10.78
N VAL A 389 3.20 -8.88 -9.62
CA VAL A 389 4.28 -9.50 -8.84
C VAL A 389 3.87 -10.89 -8.38
N LYS A 390 4.86 -11.76 -8.20
CA LYS A 390 4.70 -13.08 -7.61
C LYS A 390 4.78 -12.97 -6.09
N ALA A 391 3.78 -13.51 -5.40
CA ALA A 391 3.52 -13.24 -4.00
C ALA A 391 3.13 -14.50 -3.23
N THR A 392 3.57 -14.61 -1.98
CA THR A 392 2.98 -15.55 -1.01
C THR A 392 1.94 -14.79 -0.19
N VAL A 393 0.71 -15.29 -0.17
CA VAL A 393 -0.43 -14.72 0.55
C VAL A 393 -1.09 -15.74 1.48
N PRO A 394 -1.81 -15.31 2.53
CA PRO A 394 -2.73 -16.19 3.26
C PRO A 394 -3.71 -16.90 2.33
N ASN A 395 -4.00 -18.16 2.65
CA ASN A 395 -5.07 -18.91 2.03
C ASN A 395 -6.25 -19.03 3.00
N TYR A 396 -7.48 -19.05 2.46
CA TYR A 396 -8.72 -19.03 3.26
C TYR A 396 -9.67 -20.15 2.86
N THR A 397 -10.15 -20.90 3.85
CA THR A 397 -11.28 -21.81 3.69
C THR A 397 -12.58 -21.02 3.89
N GLN A 398 -13.49 -21.04 2.91
CA GLN A 398 -14.79 -20.36 2.99
C GLN A 398 -15.78 -21.16 3.85
N THR A 399 -15.55 -21.18 5.16
CA THR A 399 -16.29 -22.02 6.12
C THR A 399 -17.78 -21.68 6.20
N SER A 400 -18.15 -20.41 5.95
CA SER A 400 -19.54 -19.98 5.74
C SER A 400 -19.58 -18.64 5.00
N ALA A 401 -20.78 -18.13 4.70
CA ALA A 401 -20.98 -16.77 4.20
C ALA A 401 -20.57 -15.65 5.19
N SER A 402 -20.38 -15.99 6.47
CA SER A 402 -20.10 -15.02 7.55
C SER A 402 -18.73 -15.20 8.22
N VAL A 403 -18.02 -16.31 7.94
CA VAL A 403 -16.70 -16.62 8.50
C VAL A 403 -15.86 -17.36 7.46
N TRP A 404 -14.70 -16.82 7.10
CA TRP A 404 -13.65 -17.52 6.34
C TRP A 404 -12.44 -17.74 7.24
N THR A 405 -11.99 -18.98 7.39
CA THR A 405 -10.89 -19.32 8.30
C THR A 405 -9.56 -19.42 7.56
N ARG A 406 -8.48 -18.85 8.11
CA ARG A 406 -7.14 -18.96 7.51
C ARG A 406 -6.68 -20.41 7.52
N ASN A 407 -6.09 -20.86 6.42
CA ASN A 407 -5.58 -22.21 6.23
C ASN A 407 -4.27 -22.16 5.44
N GLY A 408 -3.19 -21.81 6.14
CA GLY A 408 -1.84 -21.70 5.58
C GLY A 408 -1.67 -20.52 4.63
N SER A 409 -0.83 -20.71 3.61
CA SER A 409 -0.54 -19.75 2.54
C SER A 409 -0.59 -20.41 1.17
N LYS A 410 -0.76 -19.59 0.14
CA LYS A 410 -0.62 -19.94 -1.27
C LYS A 410 0.33 -18.95 -1.95
N THR A 411 1.03 -19.40 -2.99
CA THR A 411 1.77 -18.49 -3.88
C THR A 411 0.92 -18.18 -5.10
N VAL A 412 0.74 -16.90 -5.40
CA VAL A 412 -0.15 -16.38 -6.45
C VAL A 412 0.52 -15.24 -7.20
N MET A 413 -0.05 -14.86 -8.35
CA MET A 413 0.24 -13.56 -8.95
C MET A 413 -0.72 -12.52 -8.38
N LEU A 414 -0.17 -11.38 -7.99
CA LEU A 414 -0.92 -10.21 -7.54
C LEU A 414 -0.80 -9.06 -8.54
N ALA A 415 -1.84 -8.25 -8.64
CA ALA A 415 -1.92 -7.03 -9.44
C ALA A 415 -2.02 -5.79 -8.53
N LEU A 416 -1.20 -4.76 -8.79
CA LEU A 416 -1.20 -3.51 -8.03
C LEU A 416 -2.48 -2.72 -8.34
N VAL A 417 -3.20 -2.32 -7.29
CA VAL A 417 -4.42 -1.50 -7.40
C VAL A 417 -4.26 -0.11 -6.77
N GLY A 418 -3.37 0.06 -5.80
CA GLY A 418 -3.10 1.37 -5.21
C GLY A 418 -1.74 1.45 -4.50
N MET A 419 -1.22 2.67 -4.38
CA MET A 419 0.07 2.94 -3.75
C MET A 419 0.03 4.30 -3.03
N HIS A 420 0.54 4.34 -1.80
CA HIS A 420 0.99 5.56 -1.14
C HIS A 420 2.51 5.64 -1.26
N ILE A 421 2.98 6.84 -1.58
CA ILE A 421 4.40 7.19 -1.71
C ILE A 421 4.67 8.31 -0.74
N VAL A 422 5.48 8.04 0.28
CA VAL A 422 5.83 8.97 1.33
C VAL A 422 7.34 9.17 1.36
N GLY A 423 7.83 10.40 1.42
CA GLY A 423 9.27 10.65 1.45
C GLY A 423 9.68 12.05 1.86
N SER A 424 10.81 12.17 2.56
CA SER A 424 11.38 13.43 3.06
C SER A 424 12.07 14.20 1.93
N VAL A 425 11.98 15.53 1.95
CA VAL A 425 12.69 16.41 1.02
C VAL A 425 13.26 17.62 1.75
N ALA A 426 14.09 18.42 1.09
CA ALA A 426 14.70 19.63 1.64
C ALA A 426 13.65 20.53 2.31
N GLY A 427 13.86 20.85 3.58
CA GLY A 427 12.93 21.64 4.41
C GLY A 427 11.71 20.90 4.97
N HIS A 428 11.38 19.69 4.48
CA HIS A 428 10.15 18.94 4.80
C HIS A 428 10.43 17.59 5.48
N PRO A 429 10.81 17.59 6.78
CA PRO A 429 11.04 16.37 7.56
C PRO A 429 9.75 15.57 7.86
N GLU A 430 8.58 16.16 7.66
CA GLU A 430 7.27 15.48 7.79
C GLU A 430 6.90 14.58 6.62
N MET A 431 7.71 14.61 5.56
CA MET A 431 7.52 13.93 4.29
C MET A 431 6.38 14.50 3.43
N ILE A 432 6.50 14.32 2.11
CA ILE A 432 5.41 14.50 1.15
C ILE A 432 4.60 13.21 1.13
N TRP A 433 3.26 13.30 1.20
CA TRP A 433 2.35 12.14 1.22
C TRP A 433 1.53 12.12 -0.07
N GLY A 434 1.93 11.29 -1.03
CA GLY A 434 1.27 11.14 -2.32
C GLY A 434 0.51 9.83 -2.47
N SER A 435 -0.59 9.84 -3.22
CA SER A 435 -1.42 8.63 -3.45
C SER A 435 -1.72 8.40 -4.93
N ILE A 436 -1.63 7.15 -5.35
CA ILE A 436 -1.84 6.67 -6.72
C ILE A 436 -2.88 5.54 -6.73
N GLU A 437 -3.76 5.52 -7.74
CA GLU A 437 -4.74 4.44 -7.97
C GLU A 437 -4.65 3.88 -9.39
N HIS A 438 -5.02 2.60 -9.57
CA HIS A 438 -5.30 2.05 -10.90
C HIS A 438 -6.61 2.62 -11.44
N VAL A 439 -6.63 2.97 -12.74
CA VAL A 439 -7.77 3.67 -13.35
C VAL A 439 -9.09 2.90 -13.27
N ASN A 440 -9.07 1.56 -13.16
CA ASN A 440 -10.27 0.71 -13.12
C ASN A 440 -10.83 0.46 -11.70
N ASN A 441 -10.22 1.02 -10.65
CA ASN A 441 -10.58 0.72 -9.26
C ASN A 441 -12.06 0.99 -8.96
N SER A 442 -12.43 2.27 -8.95
CA SER A 442 -13.65 2.77 -8.32
C SER A 442 -14.20 3.99 -9.07
N PRO A 443 -15.52 4.16 -9.15
CA PRO A 443 -16.16 5.36 -9.71
C PRO A 443 -15.77 6.65 -8.96
N ASN A 444 -15.86 7.78 -9.64
CA ASN A 444 -15.83 9.12 -9.04
C ASN A 444 -17.21 9.52 -8.49
N ARG A 445 -17.23 10.24 -7.37
CA ARG A 445 -18.30 11.20 -7.08
C ARG A 445 -18.15 12.42 -8.01
N ALA A 446 -19.25 13.16 -8.24
CA ALA A 446 -19.22 14.40 -9.03
C ALA A 446 -18.18 15.40 -8.49
N TYR A 447 -17.49 16.10 -9.39
CA TYR A 447 -16.44 17.06 -9.07
C TYR A 447 -16.40 18.21 -10.08
N ASN A 448 -15.73 19.31 -9.71
CA ASN A 448 -15.48 20.44 -10.61
C ASN A 448 -14.00 20.54 -10.95
N TYR A 449 -13.66 21.04 -12.13
CA TYR A 449 -12.29 21.44 -12.48
C TYR A 449 -12.27 22.73 -13.32
N ARG A 450 -11.16 23.47 -13.27
CA ARG A 450 -10.90 24.63 -14.11
C ARG A 450 -10.45 24.15 -15.49
N ASN A 451 -11.13 24.57 -16.55
CA ASN A 451 -10.72 24.24 -17.91
C ASN A 451 -9.70 25.25 -18.48
N SER A 452 -9.10 24.90 -19.63
CA SER A 452 -8.12 25.72 -20.35
C SER A 452 -8.60 27.12 -20.72
N SER A 453 -9.91 27.32 -20.89
CA SER A 453 -10.53 28.63 -21.13
C SER A 453 -10.83 29.42 -19.84
N ASN A 454 -10.28 29.00 -18.69
CA ASN A 454 -10.51 29.59 -17.38
C ASN A 454 -12.01 29.58 -16.96
N GLY A 455 -12.79 28.63 -17.46
CA GLY A 455 -14.16 28.33 -17.00
C GLY A 455 -14.19 27.18 -15.99
N ILE A 456 -15.23 27.13 -15.16
CA ILE A 456 -15.49 25.96 -14.30
C ILE A 456 -16.25 24.92 -15.12
N THR A 457 -15.80 23.68 -15.12
CA THR A 457 -16.49 22.54 -15.73
C THR A 457 -16.87 21.53 -14.65
N ALA A 458 -18.15 21.21 -14.58
CA ALA A 458 -18.66 20.16 -13.70
C ALA A 458 -18.60 18.80 -14.40
N VAL A 459 -18.13 17.79 -13.69
CA VAL A 459 -18.13 16.39 -14.11
C VAL A 459 -19.14 15.65 -13.24
N ALA A 460 -20.09 14.96 -13.90
CA ALA A 460 -21.10 14.16 -13.21
C ALA A 460 -20.48 12.99 -12.45
N ALA A 461 -21.20 12.44 -11.46
CA ALA A 461 -20.77 11.24 -10.77
C ALA A 461 -20.85 10.01 -11.70
N ASP A 462 -19.84 9.15 -11.62
CA ASP A 462 -19.79 7.89 -12.34
C ASP A 462 -20.89 6.95 -11.80
N THR A 463 -22.01 6.82 -12.51
CA THR A 463 -23.23 6.14 -12.03
C THR A 463 -23.99 5.39 -13.13
N ASN A 464 -24.82 4.41 -12.74
CA ASN A 464 -25.84 3.75 -13.57
C ASN A 464 -25.35 3.15 -14.90
N PHE A 465 -24.29 2.33 -14.83
CA PHE A 465 -23.60 1.80 -16.01
C PHE A 465 -24.20 0.52 -16.64
N GLY A 466 -25.38 0.08 -16.19
CA GLY A 466 -26.02 -1.17 -16.61
C GLY A 466 -26.03 -2.23 -15.51
N THR A 467 -25.85 -3.50 -15.86
CA THR A 467 -25.81 -4.64 -14.93
C THR A 467 -24.38 -5.18 -14.72
N GLY A 468 -24.13 -5.80 -13.57
CA GLY A 468 -22.82 -6.40 -13.23
C GLY A 468 -21.82 -5.41 -12.58
N PRO A 469 -20.55 -5.81 -12.39
CA PRO A 469 -19.50 -4.93 -11.88
C PRO A 469 -18.97 -4.00 -12.99
N ALA A 470 -19.31 -2.71 -12.92
CA ALA A 470 -18.75 -1.72 -13.85
C ALA A 470 -17.30 -1.38 -13.52
N TRP A 471 -16.92 -1.45 -12.25
CA TRP A 471 -15.59 -1.15 -11.74
C TRP A 471 -15.07 -2.31 -10.89
N LEU A 472 -13.75 -2.39 -10.71
CA LEU A 472 -13.14 -3.48 -9.95
C LEU A 472 -13.67 -3.58 -8.52
N PHE A 473 -13.93 -2.44 -7.87
CA PHE A 473 -14.48 -2.33 -6.52
C PHE A 473 -15.92 -1.78 -6.48
N SER A 474 -16.67 -1.74 -7.60
CA SER A 474 -18.02 -1.16 -7.58
C SER A 474 -18.99 -1.74 -8.62
N SER A 475 -20.20 -2.08 -8.17
CA SER A 475 -21.30 -2.51 -9.02
C SER A 475 -21.85 -1.37 -9.89
N ALA A 476 -22.35 -1.70 -11.09
CA ALA A 476 -22.92 -0.74 -12.03
C ALA A 476 -24.22 -0.07 -11.51
N THR A 477 -24.86 -0.70 -10.53
CA THR A 477 -26.13 -0.31 -9.89
C THR A 477 -25.96 0.12 -8.44
N ALA A 478 -24.73 0.40 -7.99
CA ALA A 478 -24.45 0.78 -6.60
C ALA A 478 -25.17 2.08 -6.20
N THR A 479 -25.88 2.03 -5.08
CA THR A 479 -26.60 3.19 -4.49
C THR A 479 -26.07 3.56 -3.10
N SER A 480 -25.37 2.65 -2.43
CA SER A 480 -24.56 2.89 -1.24
C SER A 480 -23.10 2.59 -1.57
N PHE A 481 -22.18 3.32 -0.93
CA PHE A 481 -20.74 3.21 -1.18
C PHE A 481 -19.96 3.20 0.14
N ASN A 482 -18.78 2.59 0.12
CA ASN A 482 -17.80 2.61 1.20
C ASN A 482 -18.35 2.09 2.54
N LEU A 483 -19.20 1.06 2.51
CA LEU A 483 -19.66 0.36 3.72
C LEU A 483 -18.79 -0.88 3.96
N SER A 484 -18.27 -1.05 5.17
CA SER A 484 -17.51 -2.26 5.50
C SER A 484 -18.45 -3.46 5.57
N HIS A 485 -18.14 -4.49 4.79
CA HIS A 485 -18.86 -5.77 4.81
C HIS A 485 -18.16 -6.82 5.68
N MET A 486 -16.87 -6.63 6.00
CA MET A 486 -16.04 -7.63 6.65
C MET A 486 -14.80 -7.05 7.34
N PHE A 487 -14.38 -7.70 8.41
CA PHE A 487 -13.21 -7.34 9.22
C PHE A 487 -12.43 -8.59 9.61
N MET A 488 -11.17 -8.44 9.98
CA MET A 488 -10.35 -9.57 10.45
C MET A 488 -10.54 -9.77 11.97
N ASN A 489 -10.90 -10.98 12.38
CA ASN A 489 -11.08 -11.39 13.77
C ASN A 489 -9.86 -12.21 14.26
N GLY A 490 -8.75 -11.50 14.47
CA GLY A 490 -7.43 -12.14 14.48
C GLY A 490 -7.04 -12.43 13.04
N GLU A 491 -6.95 -13.70 12.67
CA GLU A 491 -6.49 -14.14 11.35
C GLU A 491 -7.62 -14.54 10.39
N ASP A 492 -8.78 -14.90 10.95
CA ASP A 492 -9.98 -15.27 10.22
C ASP A 492 -10.71 -13.99 9.77
N ILE A 493 -11.44 -14.06 8.65
CA ILE A 493 -12.30 -12.97 8.17
C ILE A 493 -13.72 -13.23 8.69
N ASN A 494 -14.32 -12.23 9.31
CA ASN A 494 -15.71 -12.27 9.76
C ASN A 494 -16.53 -11.20 9.01
N ALA A 495 -17.77 -11.52 8.66
CA ALA A 495 -18.72 -10.54 8.13
C ALA A 495 -19.15 -9.52 9.20
N MET A 496 -19.40 -8.29 8.78
CA MET A 496 -20.05 -7.26 9.58
C MET A 496 -21.57 -7.31 9.33
N SER A 497 -22.36 -7.56 10.36
CA SER A 497 -23.84 -7.55 10.25
C SER A 497 -24.34 -6.19 9.74
N PRO A 498 -25.28 -6.12 8.77
CA PRO A 498 -26.09 -7.21 8.22
C PRO A 498 -25.51 -7.92 6.98
N PHE A 499 -24.27 -7.63 6.61
CA PHE A 499 -23.63 -8.14 5.40
C PHE A 499 -23.10 -9.58 5.54
N THR A 500 -22.69 -10.15 4.41
CA THR A 500 -21.88 -11.36 4.29
C THR A 500 -20.48 -11.00 3.79
N ILE A 501 -19.51 -11.91 3.94
CA ILE A 501 -18.15 -11.74 3.40
C ILE A 501 -18.25 -11.58 1.88
N SER A 502 -18.02 -10.35 1.40
CA SER A 502 -18.27 -9.93 0.03
C SER A 502 -17.59 -8.60 -0.28
N GLY A 503 -17.38 -8.30 -1.57
CA GLY A 503 -16.86 -7.00 -2.00
C GLY A 503 -17.90 -5.90 -1.82
N SER A 504 -17.57 -4.90 -1.00
CA SER A 504 -18.32 -3.68 -0.80
C SER A 504 -18.29 -2.80 -2.05
N ASP A 505 -19.39 -2.14 -2.38
CA ASP A 505 -19.38 -1.14 -3.44
C ASP A 505 -18.63 0.11 -2.97
N THR A 506 -17.65 0.53 -3.75
CA THR A 506 -16.66 1.54 -3.38
C THR A 506 -16.72 2.74 -4.33
N GLN A 507 -16.44 3.96 -3.85
CA GLN A 507 -16.39 5.18 -4.65
C GLN A 507 -15.32 6.13 -4.09
N ARG A 508 -14.61 6.85 -4.99
CA ARG A 508 -13.78 8.02 -4.62
C ARG A 508 -14.69 9.19 -4.27
N THR A 509 -14.85 9.48 -2.98
CA THR A 509 -15.78 10.54 -2.53
C THR A 509 -15.25 11.94 -2.82
N LYS A 510 -13.92 12.10 -2.84
CA LYS A 510 -13.18 13.30 -3.23
C LYS A 510 -12.11 12.93 -4.28
N PRO A 511 -12.46 12.88 -5.58
CA PRO A 511 -11.59 12.40 -6.67
C PRO A 511 -10.15 12.90 -6.69
N PHE A 512 -9.92 14.16 -6.29
CA PHE A 512 -8.59 14.79 -6.21
C PHE A 512 -8.31 15.40 -4.82
N GLY A 513 -8.93 14.86 -3.78
CA GLY A 513 -8.58 15.12 -2.38
C GLY A 513 -8.58 16.58 -1.92
N PHE A 514 -9.34 17.51 -2.52
CA PHE A 514 -9.35 18.91 -2.07
C PHE A 514 -10.36 19.19 -0.95
N GLY A 515 -9.91 19.80 0.15
CA GLY A 515 -10.74 20.39 1.19
C GLY A 515 -10.62 21.92 1.29
N SER A 516 -9.40 22.41 1.52
CA SER A 516 -9.08 23.84 1.67
C SER A 516 -7.65 24.15 1.21
N SER A 517 -7.29 25.44 1.09
CA SER A 517 -6.00 25.85 0.56
C SER A 517 -5.37 27.00 1.35
N ALA A 518 -4.12 26.82 1.81
CA ALA A 518 -3.29 27.91 2.32
C ALA A 518 -2.73 28.82 1.19
N VAL A 519 -2.65 28.31 -0.05
CA VAL A 519 -2.17 29.06 -1.24
C VAL A 519 -3.33 29.69 -2.05
N GLY A 520 -4.50 29.88 -1.45
CA GLY A 520 -5.64 30.59 -2.07
C GLY A 520 -6.29 29.92 -3.29
N LEU A 521 -6.03 28.63 -3.54
CA LEU A 521 -6.71 27.87 -4.60
C LEU A 521 -8.14 27.48 -4.21
N THR A 522 -9.02 27.47 -5.21
CA THR A 522 -10.36 26.88 -5.15
C THR A 522 -10.33 25.41 -5.57
N GLU A 523 -11.38 24.64 -5.23
CA GLU A 523 -11.50 23.21 -5.55
C GLU A 523 -11.29 22.94 -7.06
N ASP A 524 -11.94 23.73 -7.93
CA ASP A 524 -11.83 23.58 -9.38
C ASP A 524 -10.39 23.79 -9.88
N ARG A 525 -9.62 24.69 -9.26
CA ARG A 525 -8.21 24.92 -9.63
C ARG A 525 -7.28 23.84 -9.09
N SER A 526 -7.46 23.42 -7.82
CA SER A 526 -6.64 22.34 -7.26
C SER A 526 -6.85 21.03 -8.03
N ASN A 527 -8.09 20.71 -8.37
CA ASN A 527 -8.41 19.55 -9.20
C ASN A 527 -7.78 19.70 -10.60
N ALA A 528 -7.85 20.88 -11.22
CA ALA A 528 -7.20 21.11 -12.51
C ALA A 528 -5.67 20.90 -12.47
N GLN A 529 -4.99 21.31 -11.39
CA GLN A 529 -3.55 21.08 -11.23
C GLN A 529 -3.18 19.59 -11.20
N VAL A 530 -3.93 18.78 -10.44
CA VAL A 530 -3.71 17.32 -10.38
C VAL A 530 -4.06 16.68 -11.72
N ILE A 531 -5.16 17.09 -12.38
CA ILE A 531 -5.55 16.58 -13.69
C ILE A 531 -4.51 16.91 -14.77
N ALA A 532 -4.01 18.15 -14.80
CA ALA A 532 -2.98 18.58 -15.74
C ALA A 532 -1.64 17.87 -15.52
N GLY A 533 -1.24 17.63 -14.26
CA GLY A 533 -0.06 16.81 -13.94
C GLY A 533 -0.14 15.41 -14.52
N ASN A 534 -1.26 14.71 -14.26
CA ASN A 534 -1.53 13.38 -14.81
C ASN A 534 -1.55 13.36 -16.33
N ASN A 535 -2.24 14.33 -16.97
CA ASN A 535 -2.31 14.45 -18.42
C ASN A 535 -0.91 14.62 -19.03
N ASP A 536 -0.09 15.49 -18.43
CA ASP A 536 1.24 15.79 -18.91
C ASP A 536 2.15 14.57 -18.79
N VAL A 537 2.18 13.91 -17.63
CA VAL A 537 2.94 12.67 -17.43
C VAL A 537 2.52 11.58 -18.42
N ASN A 538 1.21 11.35 -18.59
CA ASN A 538 0.69 10.40 -19.57
C ASN A 538 1.11 10.73 -21.01
N ALA A 539 1.25 12.02 -21.36
CA ALA A 539 1.73 12.47 -22.66
C ALA A 539 3.25 12.31 -22.86
N ARG A 540 4.04 12.19 -21.79
CA ARG A 540 5.49 11.89 -21.86
C ARG A 540 5.79 10.40 -21.98
N LEU A 541 4.96 9.55 -21.39
CA LEU A 541 5.12 8.10 -21.46
C LEU A 541 4.84 7.60 -22.89
N VAL A 542 5.72 6.74 -23.42
CA VAL A 542 5.67 6.29 -24.82
C VAL A 542 4.92 4.97 -24.96
N GLY A 543 4.17 4.80 -26.05
CA GLY A 543 3.51 3.53 -26.38
C GLY A 543 2.51 3.07 -25.33
N ASN A 544 2.48 1.76 -25.07
CA ASN A 544 1.58 1.08 -24.13
C ASN A 544 2.19 0.92 -22.73
N ASP A 545 2.95 1.93 -22.27
CA ASP A 545 3.57 1.94 -20.95
C ASP A 545 2.52 1.70 -19.87
N VAL A 546 2.72 0.67 -19.06
CA VAL A 546 1.72 0.19 -18.09
C VAL A 546 1.44 1.22 -17.00
N ARG A 547 2.36 2.15 -16.74
CA ARG A 547 2.19 3.22 -15.75
C ARG A 547 1.07 4.20 -16.14
N LYS A 548 0.68 4.28 -17.42
CA LYS A 548 -0.52 5.01 -17.91
C LYS A 548 -1.86 4.46 -17.41
N LYS A 549 -1.86 3.26 -16.82
CA LYS A 549 -3.04 2.61 -16.23
C LYS A 549 -3.24 2.99 -14.76
N TYR A 550 -2.39 3.87 -14.27
CA TYR A 550 -2.44 4.43 -12.93
C TYR A 550 -2.49 5.96 -13.02
N PHE A 551 -3.02 6.60 -11.99
CA PHE A 551 -3.17 8.04 -11.95
C PHE A 551 -2.99 8.56 -10.52
N HIS A 552 -2.35 9.71 -10.40
CA HIS A 552 -2.14 10.44 -9.16
C HIS A 552 -3.44 11.11 -8.72
N ILE A 553 -3.95 10.74 -7.53
CA ILE A 553 -5.16 11.35 -6.96
C ILE A 553 -4.84 12.59 -6.11
N GLY A 554 -3.57 12.85 -5.80
CA GLY A 554 -3.13 14.02 -5.07
C GLY A 554 -1.95 13.77 -4.14
N SER A 555 -1.37 14.87 -3.63
CA SER A 555 -0.37 14.83 -2.56
C SER A 555 -0.72 15.85 -1.49
N THR A 556 -0.55 15.48 -0.22
CA THR A 556 -0.59 16.41 0.90
C THR A 556 0.79 16.52 1.55
N TRP A 557 1.06 17.71 2.07
CA TRP A 557 2.32 18.10 2.72
C TRP A 557 2.00 19.16 3.77
N ASN A 558 3.00 19.65 4.50
CA ASN A 558 2.80 20.61 5.57
C ASN A 558 3.54 21.93 5.31
N ILE A 559 2.88 23.07 5.52
CA ILE A 559 3.44 24.38 5.15
C ILE A 559 4.64 24.82 6.00
N SER A 560 4.87 24.21 7.16
CA SER A 560 6.01 24.53 8.02
C SER A 560 6.33 23.42 9.01
N ALA A 561 7.63 23.12 9.18
CA ALA A 561 8.13 22.20 10.20
C ALA A 561 7.84 22.62 11.67
N THR A 562 7.21 23.78 11.89
CA THR A 562 6.74 24.30 13.19
C THR A 562 5.24 24.58 13.28
N SER A 563 4.50 24.51 12.18
CA SER A 563 3.03 24.71 12.15
C SER A 563 2.40 23.59 11.34
N PHE A 564 1.66 22.70 11.98
CA PHE A 564 1.10 21.50 11.33
C PHE A 564 -0.23 21.81 10.62
N SER A 565 -0.12 22.50 9.48
CA SER A 565 -1.22 22.93 8.61
C SER A 565 -1.13 22.22 7.26
N HIS A 566 -2.02 21.24 7.05
CA HIS A 566 -2.02 20.38 5.86
C HIS A 566 -2.45 21.14 4.61
N VAL A 567 -1.62 21.03 3.57
CA VAL A 567 -1.73 21.73 2.29
C VAL A 567 -1.62 20.75 1.12
N GLY A 568 -1.70 21.23 -0.12
CA GLY A 568 -1.94 20.40 -1.30
C GLY A 568 -3.37 19.83 -1.29
N THR A 569 -3.53 18.55 -1.61
CA THR A 569 -4.82 17.85 -1.55
C THR A 569 -5.11 17.41 -0.11
N ASN A 570 -5.52 18.34 0.75
CA ASN A 570 -5.66 18.10 2.19
C ASN A 570 -6.92 17.32 2.63
N GLN A 571 -7.60 16.64 1.70
CA GLN A 571 -8.61 15.59 1.91
C GLN A 571 -8.26 14.29 1.15
N LEU A 572 -6.97 14.03 0.93
CA LEU A 572 -6.46 12.85 0.22
C LEU A 572 -6.86 11.54 0.91
N SER A 573 -7.44 10.62 0.14
CA SER A 573 -7.80 9.27 0.56
C SER A 573 -7.93 8.34 -0.64
N ASN A 574 -7.37 7.14 -0.56
CA ASN A 574 -7.34 6.13 -1.62
C ASN A 574 -8.43 5.07 -1.41
N THR A 575 -9.14 4.66 -2.47
CA THR A 575 -10.23 3.69 -2.35
C THR A 575 -9.82 2.28 -1.94
N THR A 576 -8.53 1.97 -1.96
CA THR A 576 -8.01 0.65 -1.57
C THR A 576 -7.39 0.62 -0.18
N MET A 577 -7.10 1.78 0.43
CA MET A 577 -6.41 1.88 1.74
C MET A 577 -7.16 2.70 2.79
N GLU A 578 -7.87 3.75 2.39
CA GLU A 578 -8.71 4.59 3.26
C GLU A 578 -10.21 4.39 2.98
N THR A 579 -10.56 3.31 2.26
CA THR A 579 -11.90 2.99 1.75
C THR A 579 -13.06 3.45 2.63
N TYR A 580 -13.05 3.04 3.90
CA TYR A 580 -14.13 3.25 4.86
C TYR A 580 -13.93 4.48 5.77
N SER A 581 -12.75 5.10 5.74
CA SER A 581 -12.45 6.40 6.36
C SER A 581 -12.58 7.59 5.40
N GLN A 582 -12.88 7.37 4.12
CA GLN A 582 -13.24 8.42 3.17
C GLN A 582 -14.43 9.25 3.69
N PHE A 583 -14.46 10.55 3.38
CA PHE A 583 -15.55 11.46 3.75
C PHE A 583 -16.93 10.93 3.33
N GLN A 584 -17.68 10.33 4.27
CA GLN A 584 -19.08 9.94 4.06
C GLN A 584 -20.04 11.07 4.45
N ASN A 585 -19.74 11.79 5.54
CA ASN A 585 -20.51 12.93 6.03
C ASN A 585 -19.58 14.09 6.41
N ALA A 586 -19.97 15.32 6.07
CA ALA A 586 -19.12 16.51 6.18
C ALA A 586 -18.70 16.90 7.61
N ASN A 587 -19.37 16.36 8.64
CA ASN A 587 -19.35 16.91 10.00
C ASN A 587 -19.00 15.90 11.11
N SER A 588 -18.56 14.67 10.79
CA SER A 588 -18.47 13.59 11.81
C SER A 588 -17.18 12.76 11.85
N ASP A 589 -16.27 12.87 10.89
CA ASP A 589 -14.92 12.27 11.01
C ASP A 589 -13.84 13.37 10.95
N PRO A 590 -13.06 13.59 12.00
CA PRO A 590 -11.98 14.59 12.01
C PRO A 590 -10.76 14.15 11.17
N ARG A 591 -10.68 12.88 10.75
CA ARG A 591 -9.55 12.33 9.97
C ARG A 591 -9.69 12.72 8.50
N THR A 592 -9.33 13.96 8.20
CA THR A 592 -9.53 14.56 6.88
C THR A 592 -8.64 13.99 5.78
N ASN A 593 -7.41 13.59 6.10
CA ASN A 593 -6.41 13.02 5.18
C ASN A 593 -5.43 12.11 5.97
N CYS A 594 -4.33 11.66 5.34
CA CYS A 594 -3.26 10.87 5.97
C CYS A 594 -2.82 11.40 7.35
N PHE A 595 -2.54 12.70 7.48
CA PHE A 595 -2.13 13.35 8.73
C PHE A 595 -3.23 13.37 9.80
N GLY A 596 -4.48 13.06 9.45
CA GLY A 596 -5.56 12.79 10.42
C GLY A 596 -5.28 11.59 11.32
N CYS A 597 -4.47 10.63 10.87
CA CYS A 597 -3.93 9.54 11.68
C CYS A 597 -2.42 9.72 11.96
N HIS A 598 -1.69 10.36 11.04
CA HIS A 598 -0.23 10.54 11.10
C HIS A 598 0.15 11.93 11.64
N SER A 599 -0.22 12.21 12.89
CA SER A 599 0.09 13.49 13.56
C SER A 599 0.33 13.34 15.05
N ALA A 600 0.99 14.33 15.65
CA ALA A 600 0.96 14.48 17.11
C ALA A 600 -0.44 14.94 17.53
N ASN A 601 -1.21 14.04 18.14
CA ASN A 601 -2.51 14.26 18.77
C ASN A 601 -2.74 15.72 19.24
N ASN A 602 -3.46 16.52 18.44
CA ASN A 602 -3.81 17.92 18.69
C ASN A 602 -2.64 18.92 18.89
N ALA A 603 -1.41 18.58 18.51
CA ALA A 603 -0.27 19.49 18.59
C ALA A 603 -0.22 20.44 17.39
N THR A 604 0.09 21.71 17.64
CA THR A 604 0.29 22.74 16.60
C THR A 604 1.61 22.59 15.84
N GLN A 605 2.48 21.64 16.23
CA GLN A 605 3.83 21.47 15.71
C GLN A 605 4.08 20.02 15.28
N LEU A 606 5.07 19.79 14.42
CA LEU A 606 5.55 18.44 14.12
C LEU A 606 5.96 17.69 15.38
N SER A 607 5.53 16.44 15.48
CA SER A 607 5.94 15.59 16.60
C SER A 607 7.45 15.42 16.64
N PRO A 608 8.12 15.61 17.79
CA PRO A 608 9.48 15.12 17.98
C PRO A 608 9.52 13.57 18.03
N ALA A 609 8.39 12.91 18.27
CA ALA A 609 8.28 11.45 18.23
C ALA A 609 7.83 11.00 16.83
N LEU A 610 8.79 10.57 16.00
CA LEU A 610 8.53 10.12 14.63
C LEU A 610 7.56 8.93 14.53
N SER A 611 7.32 8.18 15.61
CA SER A 611 6.28 7.14 15.70
C SER A 611 4.85 7.65 15.49
N ASN A 612 4.62 8.96 15.66
CA ASN A 612 3.34 9.61 15.38
C ASN A 612 3.20 10.05 13.91
N ILE A 613 4.31 10.11 13.16
CA ILE A 613 4.33 10.45 11.72
C ILE A 613 4.40 9.16 10.91
N SER A 614 5.23 8.20 11.32
CA SER A 614 5.41 6.91 10.66
C SER A 614 5.25 5.77 11.67
N HIS A 615 4.28 4.88 11.44
CA HIS A 615 4.11 3.68 12.24
C HIS A 615 5.25 2.66 12.02
N VAL A 616 5.98 2.77 10.91
CA VAL A 616 7.22 2.02 10.67
C VAL A 616 8.34 2.48 11.61
N PHE A 617 8.28 3.69 12.17
CA PHE A 617 9.29 4.15 13.12
C PHE A 617 9.28 3.37 14.44
N ASN A 618 8.26 2.54 14.68
CA ASN A 618 8.29 1.51 15.71
C ASN A 618 8.96 0.20 15.27
N SER A 619 9.90 0.24 14.30
CA SER A 619 10.71 -0.94 13.93
C SER A 619 11.95 -1.12 14.81
N ASN A 620 12.50 -2.32 14.75
CA ASN A 620 13.82 -2.68 15.25
C ASN A 620 14.92 -2.03 14.41
N PRO A 621 16.08 -1.68 15.01
CA PRO A 621 17.27 -1.36 14.25
C PRO A 621 17.64 -2.53 13.33
N LEU A 622 18.24 -2.22 12.18
CA LEU A 622 18.93 -3.21 11.37
C LEU A 622 20.02 -3.87 12.23
N VAL A 623 20.04 -5.20 12.24
CA VAL A 623 21.13 -5.95 12.85
C VAL A 623 22.22 -6.15 11.79
N PRO A 624 23.46 -5.70 12.03
CA PRO A 624 24.59 -5.89 11.11
C PRO A 624 24.91 -7.36 10.83
#